data_AF-A0A484QW18-F1
#
_entry.id   AF-A0A484QW18-F1
#
_cell.length_a   1.000
_cell.length_b   1.000
_cell.length_c   1.000
_cell.angle_alpha   90.00
_cell.angle_beta   90.00
_cell.angle_gamma   90.00
#
_symmetry.space_group_name_H-M   'P 1'
#
loop_
_entity.id
_entity.type
_entity.pdbx_description
1 polymer ?
#
loop_
_entity_poly.entity_id
_entity_poly.type
_entity_poly.pdbx_seq_one_letter_code
_entity_poly.pdbx_strand_id
1 'polypeptide(L)'
;MANGENTLVVSSEEALRALPDAASLRGVEEIYLGARLYGALSHAELAGWIARLPALRVIHLSDDWIPDAQMDAVAAAFAASFPDKAFFWTCDGLAGGKHGR
;
A
#
# COMPACT_ATOMS: atom_id res chain seq x y z
N MET A 1 -22.65 -0.87 7.77
CA MET A 1 -21.64 -1.13 6.73
C MET A 1 -20.71 0.07 6.76
N ALA A 2 -19.64 -0.01 7.54
CA ALA A 2 -18.69 1.10 7.67
C ALA A 2 -17.83 1.12 6.42
N ASN A 3 -18.17 1.96 5.44
CA ASN A 3 -17.17 2.44 4.50
C ASN A 3 -16.18 3.23 5.34
N GLY A 4 -15.03 2.63 5.66
CA GLY A 4 -13.98 3.30 6.44
C GLY A 4 -13.54 4.56 5.70
N GLU A 5 -13.94 5.73 6.18
CA GLU A 5 -13.70 7.04 5.55
C GLU A 5 -12.21 7.39 5.41
N ASN A 6 -11.32 6.54 5.97
CA ASN A 6 -9.88 6.78 6.10
C ASN A 6 -9.01 5.70 5.41
N THR A 7 -9.62 4.74 4.70
CA THR A 7 -8.90 3.65 4.03
C THR A 7 -8.91 3.85 2.52
N LEU A 8 -7.74 3.72 1.89
CA LEU A 8 -7.58 3.81 0.44
C LEU A 8 -7.09 2.47 -0.13
N VAL A 9 -7.70 2.01 -1.22
CA VAL A 9 -7.30 0.78 -1.90
C VAL A 9 -6.84 1.10 -3.31
N VAL A 10 -5.62 0.68 -3.66
CA VAL A 10 -5.01 0.92 -4.97
C VAL A 10 -4.38 -0.38 -5.47
N SER A 11 -5.08 -1.06 -6.39
CA SER A 11 -4.67 -2.37 -6.90
C SER A 11 -3.85 -2.31 -8.20
N SER A 12 -3.89 -1.18 -8.92
CA SER A 12 -3.34 -1.06 -10.27
C SER A 12 -2.83 0.36 -10.55
N GLU A 13 -1.92 0.51 -11.51
CA GLU A 13 -1.40 1.83 -11.93
C GLU A 13 -2.52 2.75 -12.44
N GLU A 14 -3.48 2.21 -13.20
CA GLU A 14 -4.64 2.97 -13.69
C GLU A 14 -5.48 3.52 -12.53
N ALA A 15 -5.65 2.73 -11.46
CA ALA A 15 -6.36 3.16 -10.25
C ALA A 15 -5.59 4.29 -9.55
N LEU A 16 -4.25 4.18 -9.46
CA LEU A 16 -3.40 5.23 -8.90
C LEU A 16 -3.52 6.54 -9.70
N ARG A 17 -3.51 6.46 -11.04
CA ARG A 17 -3.62 7.62 -11.94
C ARG A 17 -5.00 8.28 -11.91
N ALA A 18 -6.05 7.52 -11.58
CA ALA A 18 -7.41 8.04 -11.45
C ALA A 18 -7.63 8.79 -10.13
N LEU A 19 -6.75 8.63 -9.15
CA LEU A 19 -6.85 9.33 -7.87
C LEU A 19 -6.48 10.81 -8.02
N PRO A 20 -7.08 11.68 -7.20
CA PRO A 20 -6.60 13.04 -7.06
C PRO A 20 -5.18 13.04 -6.48
N ASP A 21 -4.56 14.20 -6.50
CA ASP A 21 -3.23 14.37 -5.91
C ASP A 21 -3.19 13.87 -4.45
N ALA A 22 -2.19 13.06 -4.11
CA ALA A 22 -2.06 12.44 -2.80
C ALA A 22 -2.08 13.46 -1.64
N ALA A 23 -1.55 14.67 -1.83
CA ALA A 23 -1.59 15.71 -0.80
C ALA A 23 -3.01 16.23 -0.51
N SER A 24 -3.97 15.96 -1.41
CA SER A 24 -5.38 16.30 -1.24
C SER A 24 -6.16 15.24 -0.46
N LEU A 25 -5.61 14.02 -0.31
CA LEU A 25 -6.23 12.89 0.39
C LEU A 25 -5.96 12.97 1.91
N ARG A 26 -6.43 14.05 2.54
CA ARG A 26 -6.09 14.38 3.94
C ARG A 26 -6.64 13.42 5.00
N GLY A 27 -7.66 12.63 4.67
CA GLY A 27 -8.28 11.68 5.58
C GLY A 27 -7.71 10.26 5.50
N VAL A 28 -6.81 9.97 4.55
CA VAL A 28 -6.31 8.61 4.35
C VAL A 28 -5.26 8.27 5.41
N GLU A 29 -5.62 7.38 6.32
CA GLU A 29 -4.77 6.85 7.39
C GLU A 29 -4.18 5.48 7.06
N GLU A 30 -4.87 4.72 6.20
CA GLU A 30 -4.52 3.36 5.84
C GLU A 30 -4.58 3.19 4.32
N ILE A 31 -3.59 2.52 3.75
CA ILE A 31 -3.55 2.20 2.32
C ILE A 31 -3.34 0.71 2.07
N TYR A 32 -4.07 0.17 1.10
CA TYR A 32 -3.91 -1.18 0.58
C TYR A 32 -3.37 -1.09 -0.84
N LEU A 33 -2.21 -1.70 -1.06
CA LEU A 33 -1.49 -1.73 -2.32
C LEU A 33 -1.58 -3.12 -2.92
N GLY A 34 -1.95 -3.22 -4.19
CA GLY A 34 -1.90 -4.47 -4.93
C GLY A 34 -0.47 -4.87 -5.28
N ALA A 35 -0.15 -6.16 -5.24
CA ALA A 35 1.15 -6.67 -5.69
C ALA A 35 1.46 -6.28 -7.15
N ARG A 36 0.42 -6.24 -8.00
CA ARG A 36 0.53 -5.82 -9.40
C ARG A 36 0.90 -4.34 -9.55
N LEU A 37 0.36 -3.46 -8.70
CA LEU A 37 0.76 -2.05 -8.66
C LEU A 37 2.24 -1.94 -8.26
N TYR A 38 2.65 -2.66 -7.22
CA TYR A 38 4.04 -2.67 -6.76
C TYR A 38 5.01 -3.20 -7.83
N GLY A 39 4.60 -4.19 -8.62
CA GLY A 39 5.40 -4.69 -9.75
C GLY A 39 5.38 -3.79 -10.99
N ALA A 40 4.40 -2.89 -11.13
CA ALA A 40 4.27 -2.00 -12.28
C ALA A 40 5.07 -0.69 -12.13
N LEU A 41 5.27 -0.23 -10.90
CA LEU A 41 5.99 1.00 -10.57
C LEU A 41 7.29 0.69 -9.85
N SER A 42 8.29 1.57 -9.94
CA SER A 42 9.44 1.45 -9.06
C SER A 42 9.04 1.76 -7.60
N HIS A 43 9.71 1.12 -6.63
CA HIS A 43 9.52 1.41 -5.21
C HIS A 43 9.67 2.91 -4.91
N ALA A 44 10.61 3.59 -5.55
CA ALA A 44 10.85 5.02 -5.36
C ALA A 44 9.66 5.89 -5.84
N GLU A 45 9.06 5.56 -6.99
CA GLU A 45 7.88 6.27 -7.49
C GLU A 45 6.68 6.08 -6.57
N LEU A 46 6.43 4.83 -6.18
CA LEU A 46 5.33 4.51 -5.28
C LEU A 46 5.55 5.15 -3.90
N ALA A 47 6.76 5.07 -3.36
CA ALA A 47 7.09 5.68 -2.08
C ALA A 47 6.97 7.21 -2.14
N GLY A 48 7.40 7.85 -3.24
CA GLY A 48 7.24 9.28 -3.45
C GLY A 48 5.78 9.73 -3.45
N TRP A 49 4.89 8.92 -4.02
CA TRP A 49 3.45 9.19 -3.97
C TRP A 49 2.86 8.95 -2.57
N ILE A 50 3.20 7.85 -1.91
CA ILE A 50 2.73 7.49 -0.56
C ILE A 50 3.17 8.53 0.48
N ALA A 51 4.40 9.06 0.37
CA ALA A 51 4.95 10.07 1.28
C ALA A 51 4.14 11.38 1.29
N ARG A 52 3.31 11.61 0.26
CA ARG A 52 2.46 12.80 0.14
C ARG A 52 1.11 12.64 0.84
N LEU A 53 0.76 11.44 1.31
CA LEU A 53 -0.44 11.21 2.11
C LEU A 53 -0.20 11.70 3.55
N PRO A 54 -0.83 12.82 3.97
CA PRO A 54 -0.41 13.52 5.19
C PRO A 54 -0.85 12.83 6.48
N ALA A 55 -1.92 12.03 6.43
CA ALA A 55 -2.47 11.31 7.58
C ALA A 55 -2.08 9.84 7.60
N LEU A 56 -1.26 9.36 6.64
CA LEU A 56 -0.99 7.94 6.48
C LEU A 56 -0.14 7.39 7.62
N ARG A 57 -0.63 6.30 8.20
CA ARG A 57 -0.02 5.59 9.33
C ARG A 57 0.22 4.11 9.03
N VAL A 58 -0.58 3.51 8.15
CA VAL A 58 -0.56 2.08 7.90
C VAL A 58 -0.52 1.77 6.40
N ILE A 59 0.38 0.88 6.01
CA ILE A 59 0.56 0.41 4.64
C ILE A 59 0.36 -1.10 4.62
N HIS A 60 -0.56 -1.56 3.78
CA HIS A 60 -0.79 -2.95 3.45
C HIS A 60 -0.33 -3.22 2.02
N LEU A 61 0.42 -4.29 1.80
CA LEU A 61 0.82 -4.74 0.47
C LEU A 61 0.38 -6.18 0.24
N SER A 62 -0.30 -6.42 -0.89
CA SER A 62 -0.66 -7.77 -1.33
C SER A 62 0.60 -8.56 -1.66
N ASP A 63 0.69 -9.82 -1.24
CA ASP A 63 1.82 -10.72 -1.50
C ASP A 63 1.64 -11.63 -2.72
N ASP A 64 0.44 -11.70 -3.32
CA ASP A 64 0.05 -12.63 -4.39
C ASP A 64 1.05 -12.79 -5.57
N TRP A 65 1.80 -11.73 -5.89
CA TRP A 65 2.74 -11.69 -7.02
C TRP A 65 4.18 -11.41 -6.58
N ILE A 66 4.45 -11.43 -5.27
CA ILE A 66 5.76 -11.17 -4.69
C ILE A 66 6.35 -12.52 -4.25
N PRO A 67 7.46 -12.97 -4.86
CA PRO A 67 8.10 -14.21 -4.44
C PRO A 67 8.56 -14.13 -2.97
N ASP A 68 8.44 -15.22 -2.22
CA ASP A 68 8.87 -15.29 -0.81
C ASP A 68 10.29 -14.77 -0.58
N ALA A 69 11.21 -15.15 -1.49
CA ALA A 69 12.61 -14.72 -1.44
C ALA A 69 12.82 -13.20 -1.57
N GLN A 70 11.82 -12.46 -2.06
CA GLN A 70 11.84 -11.01 -2.18
C GLN A 70 11.06 -10.31 -1.06
N MET A 71 10.19 -11.00 -0.32
CA MET A 71 9.33 -10.40 0.69
C MET A 71 10.14 -9.64 1.76
N ASP A 72 11.20 -10.24 2.31
CA ASP A 72 12.06 -9.55 3.29
C ASP A 72 12.67 -8.27 2.73
N ALA A 73 13.11 -8.29 1.47
CA ALA A 73 13.71 -7.13 0.82
C ALA A 73 12.68 -6.02 0.58
N VAL A 74 11.45 -6.37 0.18
CA VAL A 74 10.34 -5.42 0.00
C VAL A 74 9.96 -4.80 1.35
N ALA A 75 9.76 -5.62 2.38
CA ALA A 75 9.43 -5.13 3.73
C ALA A 75 10.53 -4.18 4.26
N ALA A 76 11.80 -4.52 4.07
CA ALA A 76 12.92 -3.66 4.43
C ALA A 76 12.92 -2.33 3.65
N ALA A 77 12.57 -2.34 2.35
CA ALA A 77 12.47 -1.12 1.54
C ALA A 77 11.36 -0.19 2.04
N PHE A 78 10.20 -0.73 2.43
CA PHE A 78 9.13 0.04 3.05
C PHE A 78 9.52 0.58 4.42
N ALA A 79 10.13 -0.24 5.27
CA ALA A 79 10.62 0.20 6.58
C ALA A 79 11.68 1.32 6.48
N ALA A 80 12.56 1.24 5.48
CA ALA A 80 13.57 2.28 5.23
C ALA A 80 12.94 3.59 4.71
N SER A 81 11.89 3.49 3.89
CA SER A 81 11.20 4.64 3.31
C SER A 81 10.22 5.30 4.28
N PHE A 82 9.66 4.52 5.21
CA PHE A 82 8.60 4.91 6.13
C PHE A 82 8.83 4.35 7.54
N PRO A 83 9.88 4.78 8.25
CA PRO A 83 10.22 4.25 9.57
C PRO A 83 9.15 4.56 10.64
N ASP A 84 8.30 5.55 10.40
CA ASP A 84 7.19 5.96 11.27
C ASP A 84 5.86 5.23 10.99
N LYS A 85 5.79 4.40 9.93
CA LYS A 85 4.55 3.77 9.48
C LYS A 85 4.54 2.27 9.77
N ALA A 86 3.37 1.75 10.09
CA ALA A 86 3.18 0.32 10.20
C ALA A 86 3.06 -0.30 8.80
N PHE A 87 3.75 -1.42 8.56
CA PHE A 87 3.70 -2.18 7.32
C PHE A 87 3.17 -3.58 7.58
N PHE A 88 2.24 -4.04 6.76
CA PHE A 88 1.64 -5.37 6.85
C PHE A 88 1.52 -6.03 5.47
N TRP A 89 1.72 -7.34 5.43
CA TRP A 89 1.36 -8.16 4.29
C TRP A 89 -0.14 -8.47 4.31
N THR A 90 -0.76 -8.55 3.13
CA THR A 90 -2.14 -9.03 2.96
C THR A 90 -2.21 -10.01 1.78
N CYS A 91 -3.16 -10.94 1.82
CA CYS A 91 -3.36 -11.98 0.78
C CYS A 91 -4.46 -11.60 -0.22
N ASP A 92 -5.30 -10.64 0.13
CA ASP A 92 -6.27 -10.03 -0.76
C ASP A 92 -6.03 -8.54 -0.63
N GLY A 93 -6.03 -7.79 -1.74
CA GLY A 93 -6.01 -6.32 -1.72
C GLY A 93 -7.26 -5.68 -1.05
N LEU A 94 -7.93 -6.40 -0.15
CA LEU A 94 -9.12 -6.04 0.60
C LEU A 94 -8.79 -5.98 2.10
N ALA A 95 -9.41 -5.02 2.77
CA ALA A 95 -9.39 -4.90 4.23
C ALA A 95 -10.12 -6.11 4.86
N GLY A 96 -9.39 -7.17 5.15
CA GLY A 96 -9.95 -8.39 5.74
C GLY A 96 -9.22 -9.65 5.29
N GLY A 97 -7.94 -9.75 5.63
CA GLY A 97 -7.14 -10.94 5.33
C GLY A 97 -7.68 -12.21 5.98
N LYS A 98 -7.46 -13.34 5.30
CA LYS A 98 -7.40 -14.64 5.96
C LYS A 98 -6.29 -15.47 5.34
N HIS A 99 -5.14 -15.51 6.02
CA HIS A 99 -4.20 -16.62 5.89
C HIS A 99 -4.94 -17.92 6.28
N GLY A 100 -5.42 -18.64 5.28
CA GLY A 100 -5.72 -20.06 5.40
C GLY A 100 -4.44 -20.81 5.09
N ARG A 101 -3.87 -21.46 6.11
CA ARG A 101 -2.96 -22.60 5.93
C ARG A 101 -3.46 -23.57 4.87
#